data_AF-A0AAV5E2F9-F1
#
_entry.id   AF-A0AAV5E2F9-F1
#
_cell.length_a   1.000
_cell.length_b   1.000
_cell.length_c   1.000
_cell.angle_alpha   90.00
_cell.angle_beta   90.00
_cell.angle_gamma   90.00
#
_symmetry.space_group_name_H-M   'P 1'
#
loop_
_entity.id
_entity.type
_entity.pdbx_description
1 polymer ?
#
loop_
_entity_poly.entity_id
_entity_poly.type
_entity_poly.pdbx_seq_one_letter_code
_entity_poly.pdbx_strand_id
1 'polypeptide(L)'
;MGLGGKEGSSSHAVSFLLGAAIPTALLFFLASDRLGEGLSSISSSWGNAGTIVPPATRTGQEATTIASDVGTALVVQDHQETDEFSGLAELLPKVAMEDKTVILTSVNELWTRPKSLLDIFLDGFKSGEDTAHLLDHVLIVAVDAGGFEGCKAVHPHCYLLKAKSSMDMNKAKWFGSPEYVELVWRKLSFQQRVLELGYNFIYTAS
;
A
#
# COMPACT_ATOMS: atom_id res chain seq x y z
N MET A 1 -44.98 26.52 -58.31
CA MET A 1 -45.00 26.81 -56.87
C MET A 1 -44.85 25.46 -56.17
N GLY A 2 -43.67 25.07 -55.68
CA GLY A 2 -43.11 25.48 -54.37
C GLY A 2 -43.81 24.66 -53.27
N LEU A 3 -43.20 23.94 -52.34
CA LEU A 3 -41.88 24.05 -51.69
C LEU A 3 -41.37 22.64 -51.33
N GLY A 4 -40.04 22.49 -51.32
CA GLY A 4 -39.36 21.36 -50.68
C GLY A 4 -39.30 21.52 -49.16
N GLY A 5 -39.43 20.39 -48.45
CA GLY A 5 -39.14 20.26 -47.02
C GLY A 5 -37.96 19.30 -46.84
N LYS A 6 -36.86 19.84 -46.31
CA LYS A 6 -35.59 19.15 -46.06
C LYS A 6 -35.61 18.67 -44.61
N GLU A 7 -35.87 17.39 -44.40
CA GLU A 7 -35.91 16.77 -43.06
C GLU A 7 -34.71 15.83 -42.93
N GLY A 8 -33.81 16.14 -41.99
CA GLY A 8 -32.61 15.34 -41.74
C GLY A 8 -31.36 16.19 -41.54
N SER A 9 -31.30 17.00 -40.47
CA SER A 9 -30.02 17.58 -39.99
C SER A 9 -30.08 18.19 -38.56
N SER A 10 -31.08 17.89 -37.72
CA SER A 10 -31.13 18.49 -36.36
C SER A 10 -30.64 17.54 -35.26
N SER A 11 -30.86 16.23 -35.37
CA SER A 11 -30.55 15.28 -34.29
C SER A 11 -29.05 15.05 -34.06
N HIS A 12 -28.25 15.03 -35.13
CA HIS A 12 -26.80 14.79 -35.01
C HIS A 12 -26.02 15.98 -34.44
N ALA A 13 -26.48 17.22 -34.69
CA ALA A 13 -25.84 18.42 -34.14
C ALA A 13 -26.03 18.53 -32.62
N VAL A 14 -27.19 18.11 -32.10
CA VAL A 14 -27.48 18.12 -30.67
C VAL A 14 -26.63 17.07 -29.93
N SER A 15 -26.46 15.87 -30.49
CA SER A 15 -25.59 14.84 -29.92
C SER A 15 -24.10 15.22 -29.95
N PHE A 16 -23.65 15.97 -30.96
CA PHE A 16 -22.26 16.43 -31.04
C PHE A 16 -21.96 17.53 -30.01
N LEU A 17 -22.92 18.42 -29.73
CA LEU A 17 -22.79 19.48 -28.72
C LEU A 17 -22.82 18.95 -27.28
N LEU A 18 -23.62 17.91 -26.99
CA LEU A 18 -23.59 17.25 -25.67
C LEU A 18 -22.28 16.49 -25.43
N GLY A 19 -21.69 15.90 -26.46
CA GLY A 19 -20.40 15.18 -26.36
C GLY A 19 -19.19 16.08 -26.12
N ALA A 20 -19.23 17.33 -26.60
CA ALA A 20 -18.13 18.30 -26.45
C ALA A 20 -18.15 19.07 -25.12
N ALA A 21 -19.28 19.11 -24.42
CA ALA A 21 -19.41 19.84 -23.15
C ALA A 21 -18.69 19.12 -21.98
N ILE A 22 -18.65 17.78 -22.00
CA ILE A 22 -18.11 16.98 -20.89
C ILE A 22 -16.58 17.11 -20.79
N PRO A 23 -15.78 16.96 -21.86
CA PRO A 23 -14.32 17.15 -21.77
C PRO A 23 -13.95 18.59 -21.40
N THR A 24 -14.72 19.56 -21.91
CA THR A 24 -14.51 20.98 -21.62
C THR A 24 -14.76 21.29 -20.15
N ALA A 25 -15.87 20.79 -19.58
CA ALA A 25 -16.14 20.94 -18.15
C ALA A 25 -15.07 20.25 -17.29
N LEU A 26 -14.62 19.05 -17.67
CA LEU A 26 -13.56 18.34 -16.94
C LEU A 26 -12.23 19.12 -16.94
N LEU A 27 -11.85 19.72 -18.08
CA LEU A 27 -10.66 20.57 -18.17
C LEU A 27 -10.77 21.84 -17.33
N PHE A 28 -11.96 22.46 -17.27
CA PHE A 28 -12.19 23.61 -16.39
C PHE A 28 -12.09 23.23 -14.91
N PHE A 29 -12.70 22.11 -14.49
CA PHE A 29 -12.59 21.62 -13.11
C PHE A 29 -11.14 21.29 -12.72
N LEU A 30 -10.40 20.56 -13.58
CA LEU A 30 -8.99 20.21 -13.33
C LEU A 30 -8.06 21.43 -13.34
N ALA A 31 -8.37 22.47 -14.13
CA ALA A 31 -7.63 23.72 -14.13
C ALA A 31 -7.93 24.59 -12.89
N SER A 32 -9.17 24.55 -12.38
CA SER A 32 -9.55 25.26 -11.15
C SER A 32 -8.84 24.69 -9.91
N ASP A 33 -8.65 23.37 -9.83
CA ASP A 33 -7.88 22.74 -8.75
C ASP A 33 -6.40 23.15 -8.79
N ARG A 34 -5.85 23.46 -9.98
CA ARG A 34 -4.49 23.99 -10.11
C ARG A 34 -4.35 25.49 -9.87
N LEU A 35 -5.45 26.26 -9.89
CA LEU A 35 -5.42 27.70 -9.60
C LEU A 35 -5.58 28.01 -8.11
N GLY A 36 -6.08 27.05 -7.31
CA GLY A 36 -6.23 27.20 -5.85
C GLY A 36 -4.91 27.19 -5.08
N GLU A 37 -3.93 26.40 -5.51
CA GLU A 37 -2.63 26.30 -4.82
C GLU A 37 -1.60 27.37 -5.26
N GLY A 38 -1.79 28.01 -6.42
CA GLY A 38 -0.87 29.04 -6.93
C GLY A 38 -1.13 30.45 -6.39
N LEU A 39 -2.33 30.74 -5.88
CA LEU A 39 -2.72 32.09 -5.45
C LEU A 39 -2.52 32.35 -3.95
N SER A 40 -2.43 31.31 -3.12
CA SER A 40 -2.03 31.42 -1.71
C SER A 40 -0.53 31.70 -1.54
N SER A 41 0.30 31.36 -2.53
CA SER A 41 1.76 31.54 -2.49
C SER A 41 2.23 32.97 -2.82
N ILE A 42 1.40 33.85 -3.40
CA ILE A 42 1.84 35.17 -3.88
C ILE A 42 1.42 36.31 -2.93
N SER A 43 0.63 36.04 -1.89
CA SER A 43 0.08 37.08 -0.99
C SER A 43 0.98 37.48 0.19
N SER A 44 2.19 36.94 0.37
CA SER A 44 3.06 37.28 1.52
C SER A 44 4.28 38.14 1.19
N SER A 45 4.44 38.63 -0.05
CA SER A 45 5.60 39.42 -0.44
C SER A 45 5.22 40.78 -1.04
N TRP A 46 4.81 41.73 -0.18
CA TRP A 46 5.25 43.13 -0.23
C TRP A 46 4.71 43.91 0.97
N GLY A 47 5.61 44.42 1.82
CA GLY A 47 5.25 45.39 2.85
C GLY A 47 6.14 45.44 4.09
N ASN A 48 7.47 45.48 3.99
CA ASN A 48 8.20 46.68 4.42
C ASN A 48 9.71 46.55 4.23
N ALA A 49 10.25 47.65 3.74
CA ALA A 49 11.63 47.85 3.37
C ALA A 49 12.51 48.19 4.58
N GLY A 50 13.78 47.84 4.45
CA GLY A 50 14.89 48.61 5.01
C GLY A 50 15.40 48.09 6.35
N THR A 51 16.51 47.35 6.33
CA THR A 51 17.84 47.95 6.56
C THR A 51 18.93 46.88 6.44
N ILE A 52 20.00 47.27 5.74
CA ILE A 52 21.19 46.48 5.44
C ILE A 52 22.11 46.50 6.66
N VAL A 53 22.64 45.35 7.09
CA VAL A 53 23.83 45.24 7.96
C VAL A 53 24.71 44.05 7.47
N PRO A 54 26.05 44.21 7.35
CA PRO A 54 26.97 43.23 6.76
C PRO A 54 27.54 42.23 7.80
N PRO A 55 28.31 41.19 7.38
CA PRO A 55 28.82 40.17 8.30
C PRO A 55 30.22 40.53 8.84
N ALA A 56 30.47 40.28 10.13
CA ALA A 56 31.81 40.29 10.70
C ALA A 56 31.96 39.40 11.97
N THR A 57 32.81 38.38 11.82
CA THR A 57 33.99 38.04 12.65
C THR A 57 33.87 37.64 14.13
N ARG A 58 34.51 36.50 14.42
CA ARG A 58 34.90 35.94 15.75
C ARG A 58 35.63 36.96 16.66
N THR A 59 35.42 36.83 17.97
CA THR A 59 36.47 36.77 19.03
C THR A 59 35.83 36.35 20.37
N GLY A 60 36.60 35.73 21.27
CA GLY A 60 36.12 34.99 22.45
C GLY A 60 36.06 35.75 23.79
N GLN A 61 36.17 34.96 24.88
CA GLN A 61 36.11 35.25 26.33
C GLN A 61 34.71 35.35 26.95
N GLU A 62 34.39 34.89 28.16
CA GLU A 62 34.99 34.00 29.17
C GLU A 62 33.89 33.78 30.26
N ALA A 63 33.90 32.61 30.91
CA ALA A 63 33.30 32.21 32.20
C ALA A 63 32.00 32.87 32.74
N THR A 64 31.02 32.06 33.16
CA THR A 64 30.66 31.80 34.58
C THR A 64 29.59 30.71 34.70
N THR A 65 29.80 29.83 35.67
CA THR A 65 29.00 28.73 36.20
C THR A 65 27.51 29.00 36.42
N ILE A 66 26.65 27.98 36.25
CA ILE A 66 25.83 27.33 37.30
C ILE A 66 25.12 26.10 36.69
N ALA A 67 25.24 24.98 37.37
CA ALA A 67 24.59 23.72 37.04
C ALA A 67 23.08 23.77 37.31
N SER A 68 22.29 23.19 36.42
CA SER A 68 21.06 22.48 36.77
C SER A 68 20.77 21.45 35.70
N ASP A 69 21.12 20.23 36.07
CA ASP A 69 20.69 18.96 35.50
C ASP A 69 19.16 18.88 35.52
N VAL A 70 18.54 18.97 34.34
CA VAL A 70 17.25 18.35 34.07
C VAL A 70 17.36 17.76 32.68
N GLY A 71 18.03 16.61 32.59
CA GLY A 71 17.92 15.71 31.45
C GLY A 71 16.46 15.30 31.28
N THR A 72 15.71 16.08 30.51
CA THR A 72 14.41 15.64 29.99
C THR A 72 14.74 14.65 28.89
N ALA A 73 14.91 13.39 29.28
CA ALA A 73 14.90 12.29 28.35
C ALA A 73 13.64 12.43 27.51
N LEU A 74 13.83 12.68 26.22
CA LEU A 74 12.80 12.44 25.23
C LEU A 74 12.35 11.00 25.43
N VAL A 75 11.20 10.84 26.08
CA VAL A 75 10.47 9.59 26.06
C VAL A 75 10.12 9.41 24.59
N VAL A 76 10.97 8.70 23.87
CA VAL A 76 10.56 8.02 22.65
C VAL A 76 9.48 7.08 23.14
N GLN A 77 8.24 7.50 22.96
CA GLN A 77 7.12 6.59 23.04
C GLN A 77 7.36 5.59 21.93
N ASP A 78 7.98 4.47 22.30
CA ASP A 78 7.86 3.23 21.57
C ASP A 78 6.37 2.93 21.58
N HIS A 79 5.67 3.46 20.58
CA HIS A 79 4.31 3.07 20.30
C HIS A 79 4.38 1.57 20.10
N GLN A 80 3.76 0.85 21.03
CA GLN A 80 3.62 -0.59 21.02
C GLN A 80 2.82 -1.02 19.78
N GLU A 81 3.44 -1.00 18.60
CA GLU A 81 3.01 -1.62 17.36
C GLU A 81 3.51 -3.07 17.33
N THR A 82 3.12 -3.89 18.30
CA THR A 82 3.65 -5.25 18.42
C THR A 82 2.59 -6.32 18.65
N ASP A 83 1.42 -6.18 18.03
CA ASP A 83 0.46 -7.30 18.00
C ASP A 83 -0.16 -7.62 16.63
N GLU A 84 -0.30 -6.65 15.70
CA GLU A 84 -1.01 -6.90 14.43
C GLU A 84 -0.28 -7.91 13.52
N PHE A 85 1.06 -7.88 13.50
CA PHE A 85 1.89 -8.78 12.68
C PHE A 85 2.95 -9.53 13.51
N SER A 86 2.54 -10.03 14.68
CA SER A 86 3.42 -10.76 15.59
C SER A 86 4.07 -11.98 14.92
N GLY A 87 5.37 -12.18 15.14
CA GLY A 87 6.12 -13.29 14.56
C GLY A 87 6.65 -13.05 13.14
N LEU A 88 6.20 -12.00 12.44
CA LEU A 88 6.62 -11.73 11.07
C LEU A 88 8.10 -11.32 10.99
N ALA A 89 8.55 -10.45 11.91
CA ALA A 89 9.93 -9.97 11.94
C ALA A 89 10.95 -11.10 12.19
N GLU A 90 10.55 -12.13 12.93
CA GLU A 90 11.36 -13.32 13.23
C GLU A 90 11.31 -14.35 12.10
N LEU A 91 10.24 -14.34 11.30
CA LEU A 91 10.04 -15.27 10.19
C LEU A 91 10.75 -14.81 8.92
N LEU A 92 10.69 -13.52 8.57
CA LEU A 92 11.27 -12.99 7.33
C LEU A 92 12.76 -13.33 7.13
N PRO A 93 13.66 -13.26 8.14
CA PRO A 93 15.06 -13.65 7.97
C PRO A 93 15.27 -15.13 7.61
N LYS A 94 14.29 -15.99 7.88
CA LYS A 94 14.38 -17.44 7.61
C LYS A 94 13.91 -17.82 6.21
N VAL A 95 13.15 -16.94 5.57
CA VAL A 95 12.52 -17.19 4.27
C VAL A 95 13.10 -16.28 3.19
N ALA A 96 13.67 -15.13 3.55
CA ALA A 96 14.21 -14.21 2.54
C ALA A 96 15.44 -14.78 1.81
N MET A 97 15.54 -14.42 0.53
CA MET A 97 16.75 -14.57 -0.27
C MET A 97 17.86 -13.64 0.23
N GLU A 98 19.08 -13.80 -0.30
CA GLU A 98 20.25 -13.00 0.09
C GLU A 98 20.03 -11.48 -0.09
N ASP A 99 19.24 -11.10 -1.10
CA ASP A 99 18.87 -9.72 -1.43
C ASP A 99 17.67 -9.18 -0.62
N LYS A 100 17.24 -9.94 0.40
CA LYS A 100 16.05 -9.68 1.23
C LYS A 100 14.71 -9.78 0.50
N THR A 101 14.64 -10.45 -0.64
CA THR A 101 13.38 -10.68 -1.34
C THR A 101 12.67 -11.95 -0.82
N VAL A 102 11.36 -11.88 -0.62
CA VAL A 102 10.50 -13.02 -0.23
C VAL A 102 9.42 -13.26 -1.29
N ILE A 103 9.12 -14.51 -1.62
CA ILE A 103 8.01 -14.86 -2.50
C ILE A 103 6.76 -15.03 -1.63
N LEU A 104 5.80 -14.13 -1.76
CA LEU A 104 4.55 -14.17 -1.01
C LEU A 104 3.46 -14.82 -1.86
N THR A 105 2.71 -15.72 -1.24
CA THR A 105 1.43 -16.19 -1.78
C THR A 105 0.39 -16.20 -0.68
N SER A 106 -0.90 -16.18 -1.01
CA SER A 106 -1.95 -16.13 -0.01
C SER A 106 -3.07 -17.11 -0.29
N VAL A 107 -3.42 -17.88 0.74
CA VAL A 107 -4.38 -18.99 0.64
C VAL A 107 -5.46 -18.86 1.70
N ASN A 108 -6.62 -19.45 1.41
CA ASN A 108 -7.68 -19.74 2.37
C ASN A 108 -7.82 -21.27 2.49
N GLU A 109 -8.70 -21.77 3.35
CA GLU A 109 -8.92 -23.22 3.49
C GLU A 109 -9.20 -23.93 2.15
N LEU A 110 -10.04 -23.36 1.28
CA LEU A 110 -10.37 -23.96 -0.04
C LEU A 110 -9.13 -24.21 -0.88
N TRP A 111 -8.19 -23.26 -0.86
CA TRP A 111 -6.95 -23.32 -1.63
C TRP A 111 -5.89 -24.25 -1.04
N THR A 112 -6.12 -24.84 0.14
CA THR A 112 -5.18 -25.76 0.81
C THR A 112 -5.69 -27.20 0.95
N ARG A 113 -6.86 -27.50 0.38
CA ARG A 113 -7.38 -28.87 0.33
C ARG A 113 -6.47 -29.77 -0.53
N PRO A 114 -6.51 -31.09 -0.34
CA PRO A 114 -5.75 -32.00 -1.21
C PRO A 114 -6.09 -31.78 -2.69
N LYS A 115 -5.06 -31.74 -3.53
CA LYS A 115 -5.13 -31.43 -4.97
C LYS A 115 -5.72 -30.05 -5.25
N SER A 116 -5.46 -29.08 -4.38
CA SER A 116 -5.84 -27.69 -4.59
C SER A 116 -4.85 -26.94 -5.48
N LEU A 117 -5.13 -25.66 -5.69
CA LEU A 117 -4.20 -24.76 -6.38
C LEU A 117 -2.88 -24.59 -5.63
N LEU A 118 -2.86 -24.70 -4.29
CA LEU A 118 -1.61 -24.64 -3.55
C LEU A 118 -0.69 -25.81 -3.92
N ASP A 119 -1.23 -27.03 -4.05
CA ASP A 119 -0.43 -28.19 -4.46
C ASP A 119 0.16 -27.98 -5.85
N ILE A 120 -0.65 -27.47 -6.80
CA ILE A 120 -0.20 -27.15 -8.16
C ILE A 120 0.88 -26.06 -8.14
N PHE A 121 0.70 -25.02 -7.33
CA PHE A 121 1.66 -23.93 -7.18
C PHE A 121 3.01 -24.45 -6.67
N LEU A 122 3.00 -25.24 -5.59
CA LEU A 122 4.22 -25.81 -5.01
C LEU A 122 4.89 -26.82 -5.95
N ASP A 123 4.11 -27.68 -6.60
CA ASP A 123 4.62 -28.65 -7.58
C ASP A 123 5.21 -27.96 -8.82
N GLY A 124 4.73 -26.77 -9.17
CA GLY A 124 5.31 -25.92 -10.20
C GLY A 124 6.78 -25.60 -9.95
N PHE A 125 7.16 -25.25 -8.71
CA PHE A 125 8.58 -25.04 -8.37
C PHE A 125 9.37 -26.34 -8.33
N LYS A 126 8.77 -27.45 -7.87
CA LYS A 126 9.46 -28.75 -7.82
C LYS A 126 9.78 -29.29 -9.21
N SER A 127 8.91 -29.01 -10.18
CA SER A 127 9.02 -29.52 -11.55
C SER A 127 9.61 -28.53 -12.55
N GLY A 128 9.75 -27.26 -12.19
CA GLY A 128 10.35 -26.24 -13.04
C GLY A 128 11.88 -26.31 -13.06
N GLU A 129 12.47 -25.93 -14.21
CA GLU A 129 13.92 -25.90 -14.42
C GLU A 129 14.59 -24.90 -13.46
N ASP A 130 15.47 -25.40 -12.59
CA ASP A 130 16.20 -24.60 -11.59
C ASP A 130 15.31 -23.71 -10.71
N THR A 131 14.11 -24.18 -10.34
CA THR A 131 13.18 -23.41 -9.48
C THR A 131 12.91 -24.04 -8.12
N ALA A 132 13.30 -25.29 -7.89
CA ALA A 132 12.99 -26.01 -6.66
C ALA A 132 13.56 -25.30 -5.40
N HIS A 133 14.73 -24.68 -5.52
CA HIS A 133 15.37 -23.94 -4.43
C HIS A 133 14.57 -22.70 -3.99
N LEU A 134 13.73 -22.14 -4.88
CA LEU A 134 12.90 -20.98 -4.54
C LEU A 134 11.78 -21.32 -3.54
N LEU A 135 11.47 -22.61 -3.35
CA LEU A 135 10.48 -23.04 -2.34
C LEU A 135 10.90 -22.65 -0.93
N ASP A 136 12.20 -22.66 -0.63
CA ASP A 136 12.72 -22.22 0.67
C ASP A 136 12.46 -20.72 0.91
N HIS A 137 12.14 -19.99 -0.17
CA HIS A 137 11.85 -18.56 -0.17
C HIS A 137 10.37 -18.20 -0.35
N VAL A 138 9.49 -19.20 -0.35
CA VAL A 138 8.04 -18.99 -0.39
C VAL A 138 7.51 -18.84 1.04
N LEU A 139 6.84 -17.72 1.32
CA LEU A 139 6.03 -17.51 2.52
C LEU A 139 4.55 -17.55 2.14
N ILE A 140 3.84 -18.55 2.66
CA ILE A 140 2.40 -18.71 2.44
C ILE A 140 1.62 -17.99 3.54
N VAL A 141 0.83 -17.00 3.15
CA VAL A 141 0.00 -16.18 4.03
C VAL A 141 -1.43 -16.72 4.05
N ALA A 142 -1.75 -17.48 5.09
CA ALA A 142 -3.07 -18.05 5.31
C ALA A 142 -4.03 -17.02 5.93
N VAL A 143 -5.20 -16.83 5.33
CA VAL A 143 -6.17 -15.81 5.77
C VAL A 143 -7.21 -16.32 6.77
N ASP A 144 -7.21 -17.62 7.05
CA ASP A 144 -8.08 -18.30 8.00
C ASP A 144 -7.36 -19.52 8.60
N ALA A 145 -7.94 -20.07 9.68
CA ALA A 145 -7.33 -21.18 10.41
C ALA A 145 -7.23 -22.46 9.57
N GLY A 146 -8.22 -22.75 8.72
CA GLY A 146 -8.20 -23.93 7.86
C GLY A 146 -7.09 -23.84 6.81
N GLY A 147 -6.91 -22.67 6.20
CA GLY A 147 -5.80 -22.37 5.31
C GLY A 147 -4.44 -22.50 5.99
N PHE A 148 -4.34 -22.14 7.27
CA PHE A 148 -3.08 -22.24 8.01
C PHE A 148 -2.72 -23.69 8.35
N GLU A 149 -3.69 -24.49 8.78
CA GLU A 149 -3.48 -25.93 8.99
C GLU A 149 -3.13 -26.65 7.69
N GLY A 150 -3.85 -26.36 6.60
CA GLY A 150 -3.58 -26.91 5.29
C GLY A 150 -2.18 -26.53 4.77
N CYS A 151 -1.78 -25.28 4.94
CA CYS A 151 -0.42 -24.82 4.60
C CYS A 151 0.65 -25.62 5.36
N LYS A 152 0.53 -25.73 6.68
CA LYS A 152 1.53 -26.42 7.52
C LYS A 152 1.67 -27.91 7.17
N ALA A 153 0.64 -28.51 6.59
CA ALA A 153 0.70 -29.90 6.15
C ALA A 153 1.61 -30.11 4.93
N VAL A 154 1.85 -29.07 4.12
CA VAL A 154 2.56 -29.17 2.84
C VAL A 154 3.78 -28.26 2.71
N HIS A 155 3.94 -27.28 3.60
CA HIS A 155 4.98 -26.25 3.50
C HIS A 155 5.50 -25.79 4.88
N PRO A 156 6.82 -25.56 5.07
CA PRO A 156 7.37 -25.15 6.36
C PRO A 156 7.17 -23.67 6.72
N HIS A 157 6.93 -22.79 5.74
CA HIS A 157 6.87 -21.34 5.94
C HIS A 157 5.44 -20.81 5.77
N CYS A 158 4.66 -20.98 6.83
CA CYS A 158 3.26 -20.54 6.89
C CYS A 158 3.10 -19.40 7.89
N TYR A 159 2.29 -18.40 7.52
CA TYR A 159 1.92 -17.29 8.40
C TYR A 159 0.41 -17.13 8.46
N LEU A 160 -0.17 -17.09 9.67
CA LEU A 160 -1.60 -16.85 9.86
C LEU A 160 -1.90 -15.35 9.94
N LEU A 161 -2.54 -14.82 8.91
CA LEU A 161 -3.01 -13.44 8.84
C LEU A 161 -4.33 -13.28 9.60
N LYS A 162 -4.23 -13.18 10.93
CA LYS A 162 -5.37 -13.07 11.86
C LYS A 162 -6.36 -11.98 11.45
N ALA A 163 -7.65 -12.31 11.54
CA ALA A 163 -8.70 -11.34 11.31
C ALA A 163 -8.91 -10.36 12.46
N LYS A 164 -9.14 -9.08 12.14
CA LYS A 164 -9.47 -8.08 13.16
C LYS A 164 -10.84 -8.39 13.76
N SER A 165 -11.71 -9.00 12.96
CA SER A 165 -13.02 -9.52 13.33
C SER A 165 -13.03 -11.06 13.22
N SER A 166 -13.86 -11.75 14.01
CA SER A 166 -13.97 -13.23 14.02
C SER A 166 -14.74 -13.79 12.81
N MET A 167 -14.44 -13.31 11.61
CA MET A 167 -15.21 -13.61 10.40
C MET A 167 -14.69 -14.84 9.66
N ASP A 168 -15.60 -15.76 9.35
CA ASP A 168 -15.32 -16.92 8.50
C ASP A 168 -15.06 -16.49 7.04
N MET A 169 -13.79 -16.55 6.63
CA MET A 169 -13.34 -16.30 5.25
C MET A 169 -13.46 -17.55 4.35
N ASN A 170 -13.99 -18.66 4.88
CA ASN A 170 -14.07 -19.95 4.20
C ASN A 170 -15.30 -20.09 3.29
N LYS A 171 -16.07 -19.02 3.07
CA LYS A 171 -17.21 -18.98 2.15
C LYS A 171 -17.02 -17.87 1.15
N ALA A 172 -17.43 -18.10 -0.10
CA ALA A 172 -17.49 -17.05 -1.10
C ALA A 172 -18.30 -15.87 -0.56
N LYS A 173 -17.67 -14.70 -0.48
CA LYS A 173 -18.31 -13.43 -0.08
C LYS A 173 -18.56 -12.58 -1.31
N TRP A 174 -19.57 -11.72 -1.25
CA TRP A 174 -19.83 -10.80 -2.35
C TRP A 174 -18.69 -9.76 -2.44
N PHE A 175 -18.29 -9.46 -3.67
CA PHE A 175 -17.23 -8.52 -3.96
C PHE A 175 -17.59 -7.11 -3.50
N GLY A 176 -16.90 -6.59 -2.48
CA GLY A 176 -17.22 -5.29 -1.87
C GLY A 176 -17.91 -5.39 -0.51
N SER A 177 -18.18 -6.61 -0.02
CA SER A 177 -18.61 -6.83 1.35
C SER A 177 -17.61 -6.23 2.35
N PRO A 178 -18.06 -5.71 3.51
CA PRO A 178 -17.16 -5.22 4.55
C PRO A 178 -16.05 -6.22 4.87
N GLU A 179 -16.38 -7.51 4.87
CA GLU A 179 -15.46 -8.60 5.16
C GLU A 179 -14.42 -8.79 4.04
N TYR A 180 -14.85 -8.73 2.78
CA TYR A 180 -13.94 -8.75 1.63
C TYR A 180 -12.99 -7.54 1.66
N VAL A 181 -13.54 -6.35 1.93
CA VAL A 181 -12.76 -5.11 2.01
C VAL A 181 -11.75 -5.18 3.16
N GLU A 182 -12.14 -5.67 4.34
CA GLU A 182 -11.21 -5.90 5.46
C GLU A 182 -10.07 -6.83 5.06
N LEU A 183 -10.37 -7.94 4.36
CA LEU A 183 -9.35 -8.88 3.91
C LEU A 183 -8.37 -8.25 2.92
N VAL A 184 -8.88 -7.48 1.95
CA VAL A 184 -8.04 -6.75 0.99
C VAL A 184 -7.13 -5.77 1.71
N TRP A 185 -7.67 -4.96 2.61
CA TRP A 185 -6.86 -4.01 3.39
C TRP A 185 -5.81 -4.73 4.21
N ARG A 186 -6.15 -5.83 4.87
CA ARG A 186 -5.20 -6.54 5.71
C ARG A 186 -4.08 -7.21 4.90
N LYS A 187 -4.37 -7.68 3.69
CA LYS A 187 -3.34 -8.13 2.74
C LYS A 187 -2.39 -7.01 2.34
N LEU A 188 -2.93 -5.83 2.04
CA LEU A 188 -2.12 -4.65 1.72
C LEU A 188 -1.28 -4.18 2.92
N SER A 189 -1.86 -4.15 4.12
CA SER A 189 -1.13 -3.81 5.35
C SER A 189 -0.04 -4.82 5.67
N PHE A 190 -0.27 -6.12 5.43
CA PHE A 190 0.77 -7.14 5.57
C PHE A 190 1.93 -6.89 4.60
N GLN A 191 1.62 -6.65 3.31
CA GLN A 191 2.63 -6.34 2.30
C GLN A 191 3.41 -5.06 2.64
N GLN A 192 2.73 -4.02 3.12
CA GLN A 192 3.36 -2.80 3.60
C GLN A 192 4.29 -3.10 4.78
N ARG A 193 3.86 -3.93 5.75
CA ARG A 193 4.70 -4.28 6.89
C ARG A 193 5.98 -5.02 6.49
N VAL A 194 5.93 -5.88 5.47
CA VAL A 194 7.13 -6.53 4.92
C VAL A 194 8.13 -5.49 4.41
N LEU A 195 7.66 -4.46 3.71
CA LEU A 195 8.51 -3.36 3.22
C LEU A 195 9.08 -2.51 4.36
N GLU A 196 8.26 -2.18 5.37
CA GLU A 196 8.69 -1.43 6.56
C GLU A 196 9.78 -2.16 7.35
N LEU A 197 9.74 -3.49 7.36
CA LEU A 197 10.77 -4.34 7.96
C LEU A 197 12.05 -4.45 7.08
N GLY A 198 12.07 -3.80 5.92
CA GLY A 198 13.25 -3.70 5.05
C GLY A 198 13.44 -4.87 4.10
N TYR A 199 12.37 -5.59 3.76
CA TYR A 199 12.37 -6.71 2.81
C TYR A 199 11.65 -6.32 1.53
N ASN A 200 12.06 -6.92 0.41
CA ASN A 200 11.34 -6.85 -0.86
C ASN A 200 10.42 -8.06 -0.98
N PHE A 201 9.41 -8.00 -1.85
CA PHE A 201 8.58 -9.17 -2.11
C PHE A 201 8.12 -9.29 -3.57
N ILE A 202 7.93 -10.53 -3.98
CA ILE A 202 7.20 -10.90 -5.19
C ILE A 202 5.88 -11.51 -4.72
N TYR A 203 4.75 -10.95 -5.12
CA TYR A 203 3.45 -11.48 -4.75
C TYR A 203 2.84 -12.29 -5.89
N THR A 204 2.55 -13.56 -5.64
CA THR A 204 1.84 -14.42 -6.59
C THR A 204 0.38 -14.58 -6.16
N ALA A 205 -0.54 -14.44 -7.11
CA ALA A 205 -1.93 -14.79 -6.90
C ALA A 205 -2.09 -16.31 -7.11
N SER A 206 -2.30 -17.03 -6.02
CA SER A 206 -2.93 -18.36 -6.04
C SER A 206 -4.41 -18.18 -5.79
#